data_AF-A0A800CLC3-F1
#
_entry.id   AF-A0A800CLC3-F1
#
_cell.length_a   1.000
_cell.length_b   1.000
_cell.length_c   1.000
_cell.angle_alpha   90.00
_cell.angle_beta   90.00
_cell.angle_gamma   90.00
#
_symmetry.space_group_name_H-M   'P 1'
#
loop_
_entity.id
_entity.type
_entity.pdbx_description
1 polymer ?
#
loop_
_entity_poly.entity_id
_entity_poly.type
_entity_poly.pdbx_seq_one_letter_code
_entity_poly.pdbx_strand_id
1 'polypeptide(L)'
;MLYVDGKLEAEMDGADVDVGTNDGPLHFMSHYSRFLGGVLDEVLIARYALSESDLKKLMDNGIISFTAIELGGKLPSIWGRLKTAR
;
A
#
# COMPACT_ATOMS: atom_id res chain seq x y z
N MET A 1 -8.18 7.44 -9.45
CA MET A 1 -7.00 8.27 -9.79
C MET A 1 -5.75 7.39 -9.78
N LEU A 2 -4.87 7.57 -10.75
CA LEU A 2 -3.56 6.96 -10.86
C LEU A 2 -2.51 8.07 -10.96
N TYR A 3 -1.52 8.04 -10.07
CA TYR A 3 -0.40 8.97 -10.08
C TYR A 3 0.90 8.22 -10.43
N VAL A 4 1.72 8.81 -11.30
CA VAL A 4 3.07 8.35 -11.63
C VAL A 4 4.03 9.52 -11.45
N ASP A 5 5.14 9.32 -10.75
CA ASP A 5 6.11 10.37 -10.42
C ASP A 5 5.46 11.65 -9.83
N GLY A 6 4.41 11.45 -9.01
CA GLY A 6 3.67 12.53 -8.35
C GLY A 6 2.71 13.31 -9.27
N LYS A 7 2.52 12.90 -10.52
CA LYS A 7 1.62 13.53 -11.49
C LYS A 7 0.39 12.67 -11.72
N LEU A 8 -0.78 13.29 -11.84
CA LEU A 8 -2.02 12.61 -12.21
C LEU A 8 -1.93 12.16 -13.67
N GLU A 9 -1.97 10.85 -13.90
CA GLU A 9 -1.92 10.25 -15.25
C GLU A 9 -3.29 9.81 -15.74
N ALA A 10 -4.14 9.35 -14.83
CA ALA A 10 -5.48 8.88 -15.17
C ALA A 10 -6.47 9.02 -14.02
N GLU A 11 -7.73 9.25 -14.37
CA GLU A 11 -8.87 9.21 -13.46
C GLU A 11 -10.01 8.45 -14.12
N MET A 12 -10.80 7.77 -13.30
CA MET A 12 -11.95 7.01 -13.75
C MET A 12 -13.06 7.17 -12.72
N ASP A 13 -14.24 7.51 -13.21
CA ASP A 13 -15.46 7.60 -12.41
C ASP A 13 -16.00 6.20 -12.08
N GLY A 14 -16.93 6.12 -11.13
CA GLY A 14 -17.62 4.86 -10.80
C GLY A 14 -16.86 3.93 -9.85
N ALA A 15 -15.88 4.46 -9.11
CA ALA A 15 -15.23 3.74 -8.01
C ALA A 15 -16.11 3.65 -6.73
N ASP A 16 -17.28 4.31 -6.72
CA ASP A 16 -18.26 4.24 -5.62
C ASP A 16 -19.15 2.99 -5.75
N VAL A 17 -18.48 1.84 -5.83
CA VAL A 17 -19.12 0.53 -5.90
C VAL A 17 -18.65 -0.32 -4.73
N ASP A 18 -19.59 -0.97 -4.06
CA ASP A 18 -19.27 -1.94 -3.03
C ASP A 18 -18.63 -3.17 -3.69
N VAL A 19 -17.30 -3.27 -3.59
CA VAL A 19 -16.52 -4.41 -4.06
C VAL A 19 -16.48 -5.56 -3.05
N GLY A 20 -17.19 -5.42 -1.93
CA GLY A 20 -17.25 -6.38 -0.83
C GLY A 20 -15.92 -6.52 -0.08
N THR A 21 -15.90 -7.46 0.86
CA THR A 21 -14.68 -7.89 1.57
C THR A 21 -14.19 -9.21 1.00
N ASN A 22 -12.89 -9.33 0.77
CA ASN A 22 -12.25 -10.57 0.36
C ASN A 22 -11.22 -10.99 1.43
N ASP A 23 -11.41 -12.17 2.00
CA ASP A 23 -10.50 -12.75 3.01
C ASP A 23 -9.30 -13.46 2.37
N GLY A 24 -9.22 -13.47 1.04
CA GLY A 24 -8.10 -14.00 0.30
C GLY A 24 -6.79 -13.27 0.64
N PRO A 25 -5.65 -13.98 0.60
CA PRO A 25 -4.35 -13.36 0.83
C PRO A 25 -4.06 -12.27 -0.20
N LEU A 26 -3.43 -11.18 0.24
CA LEU A 26 -2.88 -10.18 -0.67
C LEU A 26 -1.71 -10.78 -1.44
N HIS A 27 -1.84 -10.87 -2.76
CA HIS A 27 -0.81 -11.39 -3.65
C HIS A 27 -0.11 -10.24 -4.38
N PHE A 28 1.23 -10.24 -4.34
CA PHE A 28 2.06 -9.32 -5.10
C PHE A 28 2.73 -10.03 -6.27
N MET A 29 3.06 -9.26 -7.31
CA MET A 29 3.94 -9.63 -8.43
C MET A 29 3.52 -10.85 -9.26
N SER A 30 2.32 -11.40 -9.03
CA SER A 30 1.79 -12.52 -9.79
C SER A 30 0.27 -12.43 -9.95
N HIS A 31 -0.21 -12.73 -11.15
CA HIS A 31 -1.61 -13.00 -11.42
C HIS A 31 -1.73 -14.08 -12.50
N TYR A 32 -2.17 -15.28 -12.09
CA TYR A 32 -2.17 -16.48 -12.92
C TYR A 32 -0.78 -16.77 -13.53
N SER A 33 -0.64 -16.81 -14.85
CA SER A 33 0.62 -17.01 -15.56
C SER A 33 1.42 -15.73 -15.84
N ARG A 34 0.96 -14.57 -15.32
CA ARG A 34 1.60 -13.27 -15.53
C ARG A 34 2.39 -12.90 -14.29
N PHE A 35 3.66 -12.55 -14.49
CA PHE A 35 4.56 -12.13 -13.43
C PHE A 35 5.04 -10.71 -13.70
N LEU A 36 5.09 -9.90 -12.66
CA LEU A 36 5.72 -8.59 -12.73
C LEU A 36 7.23 -8.78 -12.56
N GLY A 37 7.98 -8.52 -13.63
CA GLY A 37 9.44 -8.38 -13.54
C GLY A 37 9.78 -7.01 -12.97
N GLY A 38 10.27 -6.96 -11.74
CA GLY A 38 10.62 -5.69 -11.07
C GLY A 38 10.86 -5.86 -9.57
N VAL A 39 11.08 -4.74 -8.89
CA VAL A 39 11.18 -4.66 -7.43
C VAL A 39 10.10 -3.72 -6.94
N LEU A 40 9.38 -4.13 -5.90
CA LEU A 40 8.51 -3.26 -5.13
C LEU A 40 9.26 -2.83 -3.87
N ASP A 41 9.26 -1.53 -3.59
CA ASP A 41 9.78 -0.96 -2.35
C ASP A 41 8.72 -0.04 -1.75
N GLU A 42 8.69 0.05 -0.42
CA GLU A 42 7.80 0.93 0.36
C GLU A 42 6.28 0.84 0.04
N VAL A 43 5.73 -0.38 0.01
CA VAL A 43 4.29 -0.58 -0.25
C VAL A 43 3.41 -0.14 0.93
N LEU A 44 2.49 0.81 0.68
CA LEU A 44 1.49 1.28 1.63
C LEU A 44 0.07 0.92 1.18
N ILE A 45 -0.76 0.45 2.12
CA ILE A 45 -2.22 0.32 1.94
C ILE A 45 -2.91 1.23 2.97
N ALA A 46 -3.64 2.22 2.47
CA ALA A 46 -4.39 3.18 3.29
C ALA A 46 -5.88 2.82 3.33
N ARG A 47 -6.55 3.15 4.44
CA ARG A 47 -8.02 3.00 4.59
C ARG A 47 -8.80 4.21 4.08
N TYR A 48 -8.11 5.18 3.49
CA TYR A 48 -8.65 6.44 3.01
C TYR A 48 -7.96 6.83 1.70
N ALA A 49 -8.62 7.67 0.91
CA ALA A 49 -8.03 8.21 -0.31
C ALA A 49 -6.97 9.27 0.03
N LEU A 50 -5.76 9.11 -0.50
CA LEU A 50 -4.68 10.08 -0.34
C LEU A 50 -4.95 11.33 -1.18
N SER A 51 -4.76 12.51 -0.60
CA SER A 51 -4.76 13.77 -1.35
C SER A 51 -3.44 13.96 -2.12
N GLU A 52 -3.40 14.85 -3.10
CA GLU A 52 -2.14 15.24 -3.76
C GLU A 52 -1.09 15.73 -2.76
N SER A 53 -1.52 16.45 -1.73
CA SER A 53 -0.62 16.94 -0.68
C SER A 53 -0.04 15.79 0.16
N ASP A 54 -0.80 14.71 0.35
CA ASP A 54 -0.33 13.52 1.06
C ASP A 54 0.69 12.76 0.22
N LEU A 55 0.39 12.57 -1.07
CA LEU A 55 1.30 11.95 -2.03
C LEU A 55 2.64 12.69 -2.10
N LYS A 56 2.60 14.03 -2.15
CA LYS A 56 3.82 14.84 -2.16
C LYS A 56 4.65 14.62 -0.90
N LYS A 57 4.02 14.64 0.29
CA LYS A 57 4.73 14.38 1.55
C LYS A 57 5.33 12.98 1.58
N LEU A 58 4.62 11.99 1.02
CA LEU A 58 5.10 10.60 0.98
C LEU A 58 6.31 10.47 0.06
N MET A 59 6.31 11.14 -1.09
CA MET A 59 7.46 11.19 -2.00
C MET A 59 8.67 11.94 -1.40
N ASP A 60 8.43 13.05 -0.71
CA ASP A 60 9.51 13.86 -0.14
C ASP A 60 10.16 13.21 1.10
N ASN A 61 9.36 12.56 1.95
CA ASN A 61 9.78 12.12 3.28
C ASN A 61 9.78 10.59 3.48
N GLY A 62 9.40 9.83 2.44
CA GLY A 62 9.22 8.39 2.49
C GLY A 62 8.02 7.95 3.34
N ILE A 63 7.73 6.65 3.30
CA ILE A 63 6.57 6.04 3.97
C ILE A 63 6.58 6.23 5.49
N ILE A 64 7.76 6.35 6.11
CA ILE A 64 7.93 6.47 7.57
C ILE A 64 7.15 7.68 8.11
N SER A 65 7.13 8.79 7.37
CA SER A 65 6.41 10.01 7.73
C SER A 65 4.89 9.82 7.83
N PHE A 66 4.34 8.79 7.19
CA PHE A 66 2.91 8.43 7.22
C PHE A 66 2.59 7.32 8.23
N THR A 67 3.60 6.68 8.80
CA THR A 67 3.37 5.66 9.82
C THR A 67 3.26 6.32 11.20
N ALA A 68 2.16 6.08 11.91
CA ALA A 68 1.97 6.54 13.30
C ALA A 68 2.80 5.74 14.32
N ILE A 69 3.92 5.14 13.91
CA ILE A 69 4.61 4.07 14.64
C ILE A 69 6.10 4.40 14.70
N GLU A 70 6.65 4.53 15.91
CA GLU A 70 8.10 4.51 16.10
C GLU A 70 8.65 3.10 15.83
N LEU A 71 9.69 3.01 14.98
CA LEU A 71 10.31 1.77 14.51
C LEU A 71 10.76 0.82 15.65
N GLY A 72 11.08 1.36 16.83
CA GLY A 72 11.79 0.66 17.90
C GLY A 72 11.05 -0.49 18.59
N GLY A 73 9.72 -0.61 18.49
CA GLY A 73 8.94 -1.57 19.29
C GLY A 73 8.10 -2.59 18.51
N LYS A 74 7.78 -2.32 17.25
CA LYS A 74 6.76 -3.10 16.53
C LYS A 74 7.30 -4.16 15.58
N LEU A 75 8.54 -4.06 15.12
CA LEU A 75 9.16 -5.15 14.35
C LEU A 75 9.08 -6.48 15.12
N PRO A 76 9.51 -6.58 16.40
CA PRO A 76 9.37 -7.81 17.17
C PRO A 76 7.90 -8.25 17.34
N SER A 77 6.97 -7.31 17.51
CA SER A 77 5.55 -7.59 17.70
C SER A 77 4.85 -8.11 16.43
N ILE A 78 5.18 -7.55 15.27
CA ILE A 78 4.69 -8.00 13.95
C ILE A 78 5.25 -9.39 13.65
N TRP A 79 6.55 -9.60 13.87
CA TRP A 79 7.19 -10.91 13.73
C TRP A 79 6.59 -11.95 14.67
N GLY A 80 6.31 -11.58 15.92
CA GLY A 80 5.62 -12.44 16.88
C GLY A 80 4.25 -12.89 16.36
N ARG A 81 3.42 -11.93 15.92
CA ARG A 81 2.08 -12.21 15.37
C ARG A 81 2.12 -13.11 14.14
N LEU A 82 3.03 -12.84 13.19
CA LEU A 82 3.21 -13.67 11.99
C LEU A 82 3.61 -15.11 12.32
N LYS A 83 4.44 -15.31 13.35
CA LYS A 83 4.87 -16.64 13.79
C LYS A 83 3.77 -17.40 14.53
N THR A 84 2.88 -16.70 15.23
CA THR A 84 1.77 -17.32 15.98
C THR A 84 0.49 -17.51 15.15
N ALA A 85 0.34 -16.84 14.01
CA ALA A 85 -0.83 -16.95 13.14
C ALA A 85 -0.82 -18.23 12.27
N ARG A 86 -0.16 -19.30 12.72
CA ARG A 86 0.02 -20.56 12.02
C ARG A 86 -0.77 -21.68 12.66
#